data_AF-A0A3S8RQN1-F1
#
_entry.id   AF-A0A3S8RQN1-F1
#
_cell.length_a   1.000
_cell.length_b   1.000
_cell.length_c   1.000
_cell.angle_alpha   90.00
_cell.angle_beta   90.00
_cell.angle_gamma   90.00
#
_symmetry.space_group_name_H-M   'P 1'
#
loop_
_entity.id
_entity.type
_entity.pdbx_description
1 polymer ?
#
loop_
_entity_poly.entity_id
_entity_poly.type
_entity_poly.pdbx_seq_one_letter_code
_entity_poly.pdbx_strand_id
1 'polypeptide(L)'
;MQSLLESLYYGHLIPEEQLVPKDPMYRKKGREMSEKIESWKKRLSSDEFAELEALLDLQQQIQSMEMTAAFTYGFKLGAVMIIEIHLDHGVGNIANQDDE
;
A
#
# COMPACT_ATOMS: atom_id res chain seq x y z
N MET A 1 22.25 -14.45 5.82
CA MET A 1 21.23 -13.40 5.71
C MET A 1 21.56 -12.56 4.50
N GLN A 2 20.65 -12.43 3.53
CA GLN A 2 20.80 -11.48 2.44
C GLN A 2 20.48 -10.08 2.96
N SER A 3 21.16 -9.07 2.43
CA SER A 3 20.85 -7.68 2.71
C SER A 3 19.49 -7.29 2.12
N LEU A 4 18.93 -6.18 2.59
CA LEU A 4 17.70 -5.60 2.03
C LEU A 4 17.84 -5.33 0.53
N LEU A 5 19.00 -4.80 0.09
CA LEU A 5 19.26 -4.47 -1.31
C LEU A 5 19.39 -5.71 -2.19
N GLU A 6 20.06 -6.76 -1.70
CA GLU A 6 20.10 -8.04 -2.42
C GLU A 6 18.72 -8.67 -2.50
N SER A 7 17.92 -8.58 -1.43
CA SER A 7 16.55 -9.10 -1.42
C SER A 7 15.66 -8.36 -2.41
N LEU A 8 15.83 -7.05 -2.57
CA LEU A 8 15.16 -6.26 -3.62
C LEU A 8 15.66 -6.64 -5.02
N TYR A 9 16.98 -6.73 -5.22
CA TYR A 9 17.60 -7.02 -6.52
C TYR A 9 17.19 -8.39 -7.07
N TYR A 10 17.20 -9.42 -6.22
CA TYR A 10 16.82 -10.77 -6.60
C TYR A 10 15.30 -11.02 -6.54
N GLY A 11 14.49 -10.02 -6.18
CA GLY A 11 13.03 -10.16 -6.12
C GLY A 11 12.52 -10.99 -4.94
N HIS A 12 13.33 -11.23 -3.91
CA HIS A 12 12.89 -11.88 -2.67
C HIS A 12 12.05 -10.95 -1.77
N LEU A 13 12.15 -9.63 -1.98
CA LEU A 13 11.30 -8.63 -1.36
C LEU A 13 10.44 -7.94 -2.42
N ILE A 14 9.16 -8.29 -2.44
CA ILE A 14 8.13 -7.64 -3.27
C ILE A 14 7.09 -7.04 -2.30
N PRO A 15 7.24 -5.75 -1.92
CA PRO A 15 6.41 -5.15 -0.88
C PRO A 15 4.92 -5.20 -1.17
N GLU A 16 4.52 -5.05 -2.43
CA GLU A 16 3.11 -5.08 -2.87
C GLU A 16 2.45 -6.44 -2.57
N GLU A 17 3.13 -7.55 -2.89
CA GLU A 17 2.62 -8.90 -2.64
C GLU A 17 2.53 -9.22 -1.14
N GLN A 18 3.41 -8.62 -0.33
CA GLN A 18 3.41 -8.79 1.12
C GLN A 18 2.39 -7.89 1.82
N LEU A 19 1.79 -6.93 1.12
CA LEU A 19 0.86 -5.93 1.67
C LEU A 19 -0.58 -6.45 1.83
N VAL A 20 -0.79 -7.77 1.96
CA VAL A 20 -2.12 -8.31 2.20
C VAL A 20 -2.59 -7.91 3.61
N PRO A 21 -3.71 -7.16 3.74
CA PRO A 21 -4.21 -6.77 5.04
C PRO A 21 -4.51 -8.01 5.90
N LYS A 22 -3.93 -8.06 7.10
CA LYS A 22 -4.18 -9.14 8.08
C LYS A 22 -5.52 -9.01 8.79
N ASP A 23 -6.18 -7.87 8.65
CA ASP A 23 -7.50 -7.61 9.24
C ASP A 23 -8.53 -8.63 8.70
N PRO A 24 -9.17 -9.44 9.57
CA PRO A 24 -10.23 -10.35 9.15
C PRO A 24 -11.38 -9.67 8.38
N MET A 25 -11.62 -8.38 8.62
CA MET A 25 -12.62 -7.59 7.92
C MET A 25 -12.29 -7.42 6.44
N TYR A 26 -11.01 -7.36 6.06
CA TYR A 26 -10.60 -7.33 4.65
C TYR A 26 -11.11 -8.57 3.90
N ARG A 27 -10.86 -9.76 4.46
CA ARG A 27 -11.35 -11.02 3.87
C ARG A 27 -12.87 -11.10 3.85
N LYS A 28 -13.54 -10.58 4.88
CA LYS A 28 -15.01 -10.52 4.93
C LYS A 28 -15.55 -9.62 3.81
N LYS A 29 -14.96 -8.45 3.62
CA LYS A 29 -15.34 -7.49 2.57
C LYS A 29 -15.06 -8.02 1.17
N GLY A 30 -13.94 -8.71 0.96
CA GLY A 30 -13.65 -9.39 -0.30
C GLY A 30 -14.71 -10.43 -0.66
N ARG A 31 -15.13 -11.27 0.29
CA ARG A 31 -16.24 -12.21 0.06
C ARG A 31 -17.56 -11.51 -0.26
N GLU A 32 -17.91 -10.47 0.50
CA GLU A 32 -19.13 -9.68 0.25
C GLU A 32 -19.13 -9.08 -1.17
N MET A 33 -17.98 -8.60 -1.65
CA MET A 33 -17.82 -8.10 -3.02
C MET A 33 -18.03 -9.21 -4.06
N SER A 34 -17.40 -10.38 -3.88
CA SER A 34 -17.58 -11.53 -4.79
C SER A 34 -19.05 -11.99 -4.86
N GLU A 35 -19.74 -12.06 -3.72
CA GLU A 35 -21.17 -12.42 -3.67
C GLU A 35 -22.04 -11.41 -4.43
N LYS A 36 -21.74 -10.11 -4.33
CA LYS A 36 -22.46 -9.05 -5.07
C LYS A 36 -22.21 -9.15 -6.58
N ILE A 37 -20.97 -9.37 -7.00
CA ILE A 37 -20.62 -9.55 -8.43
C ILE A 37 -21.35 -10.76 -9.02
N GLU A 38 -21.35 -11.89 -8.31
CA GLU A 38 -22.07 -13.10 -8.75
C GLU A 38 -23.59 -12.88 -8.82
N SER A 39 -24.15 -12.10 -7.90
CA SER A 39 -25.57 -11.70 -7.94
C SER A 39 -25.88 -10.84 -9.16
N TRP A 40 -25.01 -9.89 -9.50
CA TRP A 40 -25.15 -9.06 -10.70
C TRP A 40 -25.02 -9.86 -11.99
N LYS A 41 -24.08 -10.81 -12.04
CA LYS A 41 -23.92 -11.72 -13.19
C LYS A 41 -25.18 -12.51 -13.53
N LYS A 42 -25.98 -12.87 -12.53
CA LYS A 42 -27.25 -13.60 -12.71
C LYS A 42 -28.42 -12.71 -13.14
N ARG A 43 -28.32 -11.39 -12.92
CA ARG A 43 -29.41 -10.43 -13.11
C ARG A 43 -29.27 -9.62 -14.40
N LEU A 44 -28.04 -9.36 -14.82
CA LEU A 44 -27.72 -8.56 -15.98
C LEU A 44 -27.62 -9.44 -17.23
N SER A 45 -27.88 -8.85 -18.39
CA SER A 45 -27.51 -9.45 -19.67
C SER A 45 -25.99 -9.54 -19.81
N SER A 46 -25.52 -10.30 -20.80
CA SER A 46 -24.08 -10.43 -21.05
C SER A 46 -23.41 -9.09 -21.36
N ASP A 47 -24.09 -8.22 -22.12
CA ASP A 47 -23.54 -6.92 -22.52
C ASP A 47 -23.50 -5.95 -21.33
N GLU A 48 -24.58 -5.89 -20.54
CA GLU A 48 -24.62 -5.08 -19.31
C GLU A 48 -23.59 -5.56 -18.27
N PHE A 49 -23.37 -6.86 -18.16
CA PHE A 49 -22.36 -7.40 -17.26
C PHE A 49 -20.94 -7.09 -17.74
N ALA A 50 -20.69 -7.12 -19.06
CA ALA A 50 -19.40 -6.74 -19.63
C ALA A 50 -19.09 -5.25 -19.40
N GLU A 51 -20.08 -4.37 -19.51
CA GLU A 51 -19.92 -2.94 -19.15
C GLU A 51 -19.58 -2.74 -17.68
N LEU A 52 -20.22 -3.53 -16.80
CA LEU A 52 -19.90 -3.53 -15.37
C LEU A 52 -18.48 -4.04 -15.10
N GLU A 53 -18.03 -5.11 -15.77
CA GLU A 53 -16.65 -5.60 -15.65
C GLU A 53 -15.65 -4.51 -16.08
N ALA A 54 -15.90 -3.83 -17.20
CA ALA A 54 -15.07 -2.73 -17.67
C ALA A 54 -15.00 -1.57 -16.65
N LEU A 55 -16.11 -1.25 -15.98
CA LEU A 55 -16.13 -0.25 -14.90
C LEU A 55 -15.30 -0.69 -13.69
N LEU A 56 -15.40 -1.95 -13.27
CA LEU A 56 -14.62 -2.50 -12.16
C LEU A 56 -13.12 -2.51 -12.48
N ASP A 57 -12.76 -2.83 -13.72
CA ASP A 57 -11.37 -2.78 -14.19
C ASP A 57 -10.82 -1.35 -14.16
N LEU A 58 -11.59 -0.35 -14.60
CA LEU A 58 -11.22 1.06 -14.51
C LEU A 58 -11.03 1.48 -13.04
N GLN A 59 -11.92 1.06 -12.15
CA GLN A 59 -11.79 1.34 -10.73
C GLN A 59 -10.51 0.71 -10.14
N GLN A 60 -10.19 -0.52 -10.52
CA GLN A 60 -8.97 -1.21 -10.08
C GLN A 60 -7.70 -0.50 -10.57
N GLN A 61 -7.71 0.02 -11.80
CA GLN A 61 -6.60 0.81 -12.33
C GLN A 61 -6.39 2.12 -11.55
N ILE A 62 -7.47 2.85 -11.26
CA ILE A 62 -7.41 4.07 -10.44
C ILE A 62 -6.84 3.76 -9.05
N GLN A 63 -7.34 2.70 -8.39
CA GLN A 63 -6.84 2.28 -7.08
C GLN A 63 -5.36 1.90 -7.12
N SER A 64 -4.91 1.22 -8.18
CA SER A 64 -3.49 0.88 -8.38
C SER A 64 -2.63 2.15 -8.50
N MET A 65 -3.08 3.16 -9.24
CA MET A 65 -2.39 4.45 -9.36
C MET A 65 -2.31 5.18 -8.00
N GLU A 66 -3.41 5.21 -7.25
CA GLU A 66 -3.47 5.83 -5.92
C GLU A 66 -2.55 5.12 -4.92
N MET A 67 -2.58 3.78 -4.87
CA MET A 67 -1.72 2.98 -4.00
C MET A 67 -0.24 3.17 -4.34
N THR A 68 0.11 3.22 -5.63
CA THR A 68 1.48 3.47 -6.09
C THR A 68 1.96 4.86 -5.66
N ALA A 69 1.11 5.88 -5.81
CA ALA A 69 1.41 7.24 -5.38
C ALA A 69 1.60 7.33 -3.86
N ALA A 70 0.68 6.74 -3.08
CA ALA A 70 0.74 6.72 -1.62
C ALA A 70 1.99 5.98 -1.11
N PHE A 71 2.30 4.82 -1.69
CA PHE A 71 3.50 4.04 -1.38
C PHE A 71 4.77 4.87 -1.64
N THR A 72 4.90 5.41 -2.85
CA THR A 72 6.08 6.20 -3.25
C THR A 72 6.25 7.44 -2.37
N TYR A 73 5.15 8.16 -2.10
CA TYR A 73 5.15 9.33 -1.23
C TYR A 73 5.56 8.96 0.20
N GLY A 74 4.95 7.91 0.77
CA GLY A 74 5.23 7.44 2.12
C GLY A 74 6.69 7.02 2.32
N PHE A 75 7.27 6.30 1.36
CA PHE A 75 8.69 5.92 1.39
C PHE A 75 9.62 7.13 1.36
N LYS A 76 9.36 8.10 0.46
CA LYS A 76 10.16 9.33 0.36
C LYS A 76 10.06 10.16 1.64
N LEU A 77 8.85 10.34 2.16
CA LEU A 77 8.62 11.07 3.40
C LEU A 77 9.33 10.39 4.58
N GLY A 78 9.23 9.06 4.70
CA GLY A 78 9.94 8.28 5.71
C GLY A 78 11.45 8.47 5.64
N ALA A 79 12.04 8.41 4.45
CA ALA A 79 13.47 8.64 4.27
C ALA A 79 13.90 10.06 4.67
N VAL A 80 13.13 11.08 4.27
CA VAL A 80 13.39 12.48 4.65
C VAL A 80 13.32 12.64 6.16
N MET A 81 12.31 12.10 6.84
CA MET A 81 12.19 12.16 8.30
C MET A 81 13.37 11.49 9.00
N ILE A 82 13.83 10.33 8.53
CA ILE A 82 15.00 9.65 9.12
C ILE A 82 16.26 10.50 8.98
N ILE A 83 16.49 11.06 7.78
CA ILE A 83 17.63 11.94 7.51
C ILE A 83 17.56 13.17 8.40
N GLU A 84 16.41 13.83 8.47
CA GLU A 84 16.17 14.99 9.34
C GLU A 84 16.50 14.64 10.78
N ILE A 85 15.89 13.61 11.36
CA ILE A 85 16.17 13.17 12.73
C ILE A 85 17.66 12.92 12.95
N HIS A 86 18.34 12.19 12.05
CA HIS A 86 19.76 11.85 12.24
C HIS A 86 20.70 13.04 12.05
N LEU A 87 20.34 14.01 11.20
CA LEU A 87 21.08 15.26 11.04
C LEU A 87 20.76 16.25 12.17
N ASP A 88 19.56 16.18 12.75
CA ASP A 88 19.09 16.99 13.87
C ASP A 88 19.61 16.48 15.23
N HIS A 89 20.20 15.27 15.29
CA HIS A 89 21.17 14.92 16.35
C HIS A 89 22.47 15.74 16.26
N GLY A 90 22.59 16.66 15.29
CA GLY A 90 23.54 17.78 15.27
C GLY A 90 22.99 19.08 15.85
N VAL A 91 21.69 19.16 16.17
CA VAL A 91 21.04 20.33 16.77
C VAL A 91 20.55 19.97 18.17
N GLY A 92 21.50 19.57 19.01
CA GLY A 92 21.32 19.61 20.45
C GLY A 92 22.26 18.70 21.23
N ASN A 93 23.17 19.19 22.08
CA ASN A 93 23.16 20.49 22.75
C ASN A 93 21.77 20.93 23.28
N ILE A 94 20.82 20.01 23.36
CA ILE A 94 19.52 20.23 23.95
C ILE A 94 19.41 19.10 24.98
N ALA A 95 19.47 19.50 26.25
CA ALA A 95 19.28 18.70 27.46
C ALA A 95 20.52 18.14 28.19
N ASN A 96 21.73 18.73 28.13
CA ASN A 96 22.77 18.54 29.17
C ASN A 96 23.77 19.72 29.28
N GLN A 97 23.28 20.95 29.33
CA GLN A 97 24.00 22.07 29.94
C GLN A 97 23.00 22.77 30.84
N ASP A 98 23.03 22.40 32.12
CA ASP A 98 22.62 23.18 33.30
C ASP A 98 22.47 22.18 34.45
N ASP A 99 23.58 21.92 35.14
CA ASP A 99 23.67 21.61 36.57
C ASP A 99 25.15 21.30 36.93
N GLU A 100 25.95 22.36 37.05
CA GLU A 100 27.12 22.41 37.93
C GLU A 100 27.21 23.80 38.59
#